data_AF-A0A7K1K4L3-F1
#
_entry.id   AF-A0A7K1K4L3-F1
#
_cell.length_a   1.000
_cell.length_b   1.000
_cell.length_c   1.000
_cell.angle_alpha   90.00
_cell.angle_beta   90.00
_cell.angle_gamma   90.00
#
_symmetry.space_group_name_H-M   'P 1'
#
loop_
_entity.id
_entity.type
_entity.pdbx_description
1 polymer ?
#
loop_
_entity_poly.entity_id
_entity_poly.type
_entity_poly.pdbx_seq_one_letter_code
_entity_poly.pdbx_strand_id
1 'polypeptide(L)'
;MQSAILAALRRRGRHWPPGGWPTRSLRRPGSARPRAPGQGRRDTGFARGIRGIANRLGTKAFNALYGNRRDGLDPHTQDEMAVENLAHAGRMAGGLGATILVEPLSGVPTYPLKTAAAALAVMDRVKEETGVTSLKLLADLYHLHINGDDVAAVIEHHVNQIGHVQIADAPGRGAPGTGTIDIAAHLAQLKTRGYRGHVSLEYQAGGPDPFAWLPRSQRDGSPWTSGRFFPDTPGRLDGPIKGGGIRPAAGTH
;
A
#
# COMPACT_ATOMS: atom_id res chain seq x y z
N MET A 1 2.68 0.41 -12.03
CA MET A 1 2.83 1.64 -11.22
C MET A 1 4.05 1.58 -10.28
N GLN A 2 4.48 0.39 -9.81
CA GLN A 2 5.83 0.18 -9.23
C GLN A 2 6.98 0.49 -10.22
N SER A 3 6.72 0.41 -11.54
CA SER A 3 7.75 0.42 -12.58
C SER A 3 8.29 1.80 -13.00
N ALA A 4 7.60 2.91 -12.73
CA ALA A 4 8.08 4.22 -13.21
C ALA A 4 9.34 4.71 -12.47
N ILE A 5 9.46 4.39 -11.18
CA ILE A 5 10.62 4.75 -10.35
C ILE A 5 11.79 3.79 -10.63
N LEU A 6 11.53 2.48 -10.74
CA LEU A 6 12.56 1.47 -11.03
C LEU A 6 13.11 1.53 -12.48
N ALA A 7 12.27 1.82 -13.49
CA ALA A 7 12.69 1.87 -14.90
C ALA A 7 13.45 3.16 -15.28
N ALA A 8 13.28 4.26 -14.55
CA ALA A 8 14.06 5.48 -14.73
C ALA A 8 15.49 5.35 -14.18
N LEU A 9 15.69 4.51 -13.17
CA LEU A 9 16.99 4.28 -12.53
C LEU A 9 17.87 3.29 -13.32
N ARG A 10 17.30 2.21 -13.87
CA ARG A 10 18.03 1.22 -14.71
C ARG A 10 18.65 1.82 -15.98
N ARG A 11 17.98 2.78 -16.65
CA ARG A 11 18.48 3.39 -17.91
C ARG A 11 19.70 4.30 -17.75
N ARG A 12 20.14 4.62 -16.52
CA ARG A 12 21.28 5.51 -16.26
C ARG A 12 22.44 4.85 -15.48
N GLY A 13 22.49 3.51 -15.46
CA GLY A 13 23.55 2.77 -14.74
C GLY A 13 23.53 2.97 -13.23
N ARG A 14 22.43 3.47 -12.66
CA ARG A 14 22.28 3.69 -11.21
C ARG A 14 21.41 2.60 -10.61
N HIS A 15 22.02 1.84 -9.71
CA HIS A 15 21.41 0.76 -8.95
C HIS A 15 20.66 1.35 -7.75
N TRP A 16 19.41 0.93 -7.55
CA TRP A 16 18.76 0.99 -6.25
C TRP A 16 19.42 -0.10 -5.39
N PRO A 17 20.09 0.22 -4.27
CA PRO A 17 20.71 -0.81 -3.44
C PRO A 17 19.63 -1.78 -2.93
N PRO A 18 19.89 -3.09 -2.85
CA PRO A 18 18.91 -4.08 -2.36
C PRO A 18 18.46 -3.91 -0.89
N GLY A 19 18.72 -2.77 -0.25
CA GLY A 19 18.62 -2.61 1.22
C GLY A 19 18.09 -1.25 1.70
N GLY A 20 17.30 -0.53 0.90
CA GLY A 20 16.77 0.77 1.31
C GLY A 20 17.83 1.86 1.42
N TRP A 21 17.44 2.98 2.05
CA TRP A 21 18.20 4.24 2.10
C TRP A 21 19.67 4.07 2.53
N PRO A 22 20.63 4.72 1.84
CA PRO A 22 22.02 4.65 2.24
C PRO A 22 22.24 5.44 3.54
N THR A 23 22.34 4.75 4.68
CA THR A 23 23.00 5.31 5.86
C THR A 23 24.49 5.02 5.76
N ARG A 24 25.26 6.05 5.41
CA ARG A 24 26.70 6.05 5.63
C ARG A 24 26.94 6.80 6.94
N SER A 25 27.15 6.07 8.04
CA SER A 25 27.78 6.63 9.24
C SER A 25 29.28 6.80 8.95
N LEU A 26 29.83 7.97 9.27
CA LEU A 26 31.24 8.28 9.10
C LEU A 26 32.05 7.96 10.37
N ARG A 27 33.34 7.70 10.13
CA ARG A 27 34.43 7.24 11.02
C ARG A 27 34.74 8.10 12.26
N ARG A 28 35.47 7.42 13.18
CA ARG A 28 36.51 7.78 14.19
C ARG A 28 36.75 9.26 14.59
N PRO A 29 37.14 9.51 15.87
CA PRO A 29 37.09 10.84 16.49
C PRO A 29 38.32 11.70 16.15
N GLY A 30 38.09 12.99 15.92
CA GLY A 30 39.15 14.00 15.76
C GLY A 30 38.63 15.33 15.21
N SER A 31 38.38 16.28 16.11
CA SER A 31 38.26 17.74 15.91
C SER A 31 37.49 18.26 14.67
N ALA A 32 36.19 18.49 14.85
CA ALA A 32 35.48 19.58 14.19
C ALA A 32 34.32 20.05 15.08
N ARG A 33 34.16 21.38 15.21
CA ARG A 33 33.14 22.05 16.04
C ARG A 33 31.71 21.53 15.76
N PRO A 34 30.80 21.53 16.75
CA PRO A 34 29.42 21.11 16.53
C PRO A 34 28.74 22.04 15.53
N ARG A 35 28.24 21.48 14.42
CA ARG A 35 27.25 22.15 13.57
C ARG A 35 25.87 21.91 14.18
N ALA A 36 25.04 22.94 14.15
CA ALA A 36 23.65 22.87 14.58
C ALA A 36 22.90 21.72 13.88
N PRO A 37 21.98 21.02 14.57
CA PRO A 37 21.17 19.98 13.98
C PRO A 37 20.22 20.62 12.95
N GLY A 38 20.38 20.30 11.65
CA GLY A 38 19.48 20.86 10.63
C GLY A 38 19.91 20.77 9.16
N GLN A 39 21.20 20.67 8.83
CA GLN A 39 21.64 20.63 7.42
C GLN A 39 22.57 19.45 7.11
N GLY A 40 21.97 18.29 6.86
CA GLY A 40 22.59 17.17 6.15
C GLY A 40 21.72 16.80 4.96
N ARG A 41 22.19 17.10 3.73
CA ARG A 41 21.65 16.75 2.40
C ARG A 41 20.33 15.95 2.40
N ARG A 42 19.19 16.60 2.65
CA ARG A 42 17.87 15.96 2.52
C ARG A 42 17.59 15.75 1.02
N ASP A 43 17.15 14.56 0.68
CA ASP A 43 17.32 13.91 -0.62
C ASP A 43 16.72 14.64 -1.85
N THR A 44 17.57 15.39 -2.57
CA THR A 44 17.19 16.05 -3.83
C THR A 44 16.91 15.08 -4.99
N GLY A 45 17.26 13.78 -4.85
CA GLY A 45 17.08 12.77 -5.89
C GLY A 45 15.64 12.27 -5.94
N PHE A 46 15.13 11.81 -4.81
CA PHE A 46 13.74 11.32 -4.69
C PHE A 46 12.72 12.43 -4.98
N ALA A 47 12.92 13.61 -4.39
CA ALA A 47 12.12 14.82 -4.65
C ALA A 47 12.01 15.15 -6.15
N ARG A 48 13.16 15.13 -6.83
CA ARG A 48 13.26 15.40 -8.27
C ARG A 48 12.61 14.29 -9.08
N GLY A 49 12.70 13.04 -8.62
CA GLY A 49 12.03 11.87 -9.20
C GLY A 49 10.52 12.02 -9.19
N ILE A 50 9.92 12.24 -8.01
CA ILE A 50 8.47 12.46 -7.86
C ILE A 50 8.02 13.60 -8.77
N ARG A 51 8.64 14.78 -8.65
CA ARG A 51 8.24 15.96 -9.43
C ARG A 51 8.39 15.72 -10.94
N GLY A 52 9.48 15.07 -11.35
CA GLY A 52 9.73 14.76 -12.75
C GLY A 52 8.68 13.80 -13.34
N ILE A 53 8.32 12.76 -12.60
CA ILE A 53 7.30 11.78 -13.02
C ILE A 53 5.91 12.42 -12.99
N ALA A 54 5.55 13.11 -11.91
CA ALA A 54 4.27 13.79 -11.75
C ALA A 54 4.01 14.79 -12.89
N ASN A 55 4.99 15.64 -13.20
CA ASN A 55 4.82 16.68 -14.22
C ASN A 55 4.76 16.11 -15.64
N ARG A 56 5.45 14.99 -15.89
CA ARG A 56 5.60 14.45 -17.26
C ARG A 56 4.53 13.42 -17.61
N LEU A 57 4.03 12.69 -16.61
CA LEU A 57 3.05 11.61 -16.80
C LEU A 57 1.70 11.89 -16.11
N GLY A 58 1.56 13.01 -15.42
CA GLY A 58 0.36 13.31 -14.63
C GLY A 58 0.16 12.37 -13.44
N THR A 59 1.18 11.61 -13.03
CA THR A 59 1.07 10.63 -11.94
C THR A 59 0.77 11.33 -10.62
N LYS A 60 -0.31 10.90 -9.94
CA LYS A 60 -0.78 11.47 -8.67
C LYS A 60 -0.64 10.56 -7.46
N ALA A 61 -0.12 9.34 -7.62
CA ALA A 61 0.13 8.44 -6.50
C ALA A 61 1.49 7.76 -6.63
N PHE A 62 2.23 7.71 -5.53
CA PHE A 62 3.59 7.16 -5.48
C PHE A 62 3.73 6.26 -4.27
N ASN A 63 4.08 4.99 -4.49
CA ASN A 63 4.42 4.10 -3.38
C ASN A 63 5.80 4.48 -2.82
N ALA A 64 5.85 4.67 -1.50
CA ALA A 64 7.09 4.84 -0.74
C ALA A 64 7.22 3.69 0.26
N LEU A 65 8.18 2.79 0.00
CA LEU A 65 8.48 1.69 0.90
C LEU A 65 9.06 2.22 2.22
N TYR A 66 8.63 1.60 3.32
CA TYR A 66 9.07 1.94 4.67
C TYR A 66 10.56 1.67 4.90
N GLY A 67 11.09 0.62 4.26
CA GLY A 67 12.49 0.20 4.31
C GLY A 67 12.68 -1.13 5.04
N ASN A 68 13.65 -1.92 4.58
CA ASN A 68 14.03 -3.16 5.24
C ASN A 68 14.87 -2.86 6.48
N ARG A 69 14.64 -3.61 7.57
CA ARG A 69 15.49 -3.61 8.75
C ARG A 69 16.92 -4.00 8.36
N ARG A 70 17.86 -3.28 8.95
CA ARG A 70 19.30 -3.54 8.83
C ARG A 70 19.85 -4.00 10.16
N ASP A 71 20.56 -5.11 10.12
CA ASP A 71 21.20 -5.70 11.31
C ASP A 71 22.22 -4.74 11.91
N GLY A 72 22.36 -4.82 13.24
CA GLY A 72 23.30 -3.99 14.00
C GLY A 72 22.88 -2.52 14.16
N LEU A 73 21.70 -2.13 13.66
CA LEU A 73 21.11 -0.82 13.90
C LEU A 73 19.88 -0.95 14.80
N ASP A 74 19.71 0.01 15.71
CA ASP A 74 18.53 0.10 16.56
C ASP A 74 17.25 0.23 15.72
N PRO A 75 16.22 -0.64 15.93
CA PRO A 75 14.96 -0.55 15.20
C PRO A 75 14.24 0.77 15.39
N HIS A 76 14.24 1.33 16.60
CA HIS A 76 13.55 2.59 16.86
C HIS A 76 14.16 3.73 16.02
N THR A 77 15.48 3.85 16.00
CA THR A 77 16.18 4.82 15.13
C THR A 77 15.83 4.64 13.65
N GLN A 78 15.68 3.40 13.18
CA GLN A 78 15.26 3.14 11.80
C GLN A 78 13.80 3.56 11.54
N ASP A 79 12.92 3.43 12.53
CA ASP A 79 11.53 3.88 12.47
C ASP A 79 11.43 5.40 12.42
N GLU A 80 12.19 6.11 13.26
CA GLU A 80 12.31 7.58 13.23
C GLU A 80 12.70 8.06 11.83
N MET A 81 13.73 7.45 11.25
CA MET A 81 14.17 7.79 9.90
C MET A 81 13.11 7.52 8.83
N ALA A 82 12.35 6.44 8.95
CA ALA A 82 11.27 6.12 8.03
C ALA A 82 10.14 7.15 8.11
N VAL A 83 9.72 7.52 9.32
CA VAL A 83 8.71 8.57 9.57
C VAL A 83 9.15 9.92 9.01
N GLU A 84 10.40 10.35 9.27
CA GLU A 84 10.94 11.58 8.71
C GLU A 84 10.93 11.60 7.17
N ASN A 85 11.32 10.48 6.55
CA ASN A 85 11.34 10.33 5.09
C ASN A 85 9.94 10.33 4.49
N LEU A 86 8.99 9.64 5.12
CA LEU A 86 7.58 9.64 4.71
C LEU A 86 6.96 11.03 4.83
N ALA A 87 7.25 11.76 5.92
CA ALA A 87 6.80 13.14 6.09
C ALA A 87 7.38 14.06 5.00
N HIS A 88 8.67 13.89 4.67
CA HIS A 88 9.30 14.63 3.57
C HIS A 88 8.66 14.31 2.22
N ALA A 89 8.48 13.03 1.90
CA ALA A 89 7.82 12.55 0.70
C ALA A 89 6.39 13.10 0.58
N GLY A 90 5.65 13.05 1.68
CA GLY A 90 4.28 13.56 1.79
C GLY A 90 4.20 15.05 1.49
N ARG A 91 4.99 15.90 2.15
CA ARG A 91 5.01 17.36 1.86
C ARG A 91 5.21 17.66 0.37
N MET A 92 6.12 16.94 -0.28
CA MET A 92 6.40 17.12 -1.70
C MET A 92 5.25 16.64 -2.58
N ALA A 93 4.69 15.47 -2.30
CA ALA A 93 3.55 14.94 -3.05
C ALA A 93 2.32 15.85 -2.88
N GLY A 94 2.01 16.28 -1.66
CA GLY A 94 0.91 17.18 -1.36
C GLY A 94 0.99 18.51 -2.12
N GLY A 95 2.18 19.11 -2.21
CA GLY A 95 2.41 20.31 -3.01
C GLY A 95 2.19 20.14 -4.53
N LEU A 96 2.11 18.90 -5.02
CA LEU A 96 1.82 18.55 -6.42
C LEU A 96 0.38 18.04 -6.61
N GLY A 97 -0.45 18.06 -5.56
CA GLY A 97 -1.76 17.40 -5.54
C GLY A 97 -1.65 15.88 -5.72
N ALA A 98 -0.56 15.28 -5.25
CA ALA A 98 -0.28 13.86 -5.30
C ALA A 98 -0.25 13.24 -3.89
N THR A 99 -0.25 11.92 -3.83
CA THR A 99 -0.33 11.13 -2.60
C THR A 99 0.83 10.16 -2.51
N ILE A 100 1.35 9.98 -1.29
CA ILE A 100 2.27 8.88 -0.95
C ILE A 100 1.44 7.69 -0.49
N LEU A 101 1.67 6.54 -1.10
CA LEU A 101 1.06 5.27 -0.73
C LEU A 101 2.02 4.51 0.19
N VAL A 102 1.51 4.08 1.34
CA VAL A 102 2.23 3.25 2.32
C VAL A 102 1.68 1.84 2.24
N GLU A 103 2.56 0.85 2.05
CA GLU A 103 2.17 -0.54 1.74
C GLU A 103 2.72 -1.52 2.80
N PRO A 104 1.85 -2.32 3.44
CA PRO A 104 2.26 -3.52 4.16
C PRO A 104 2.72 -4.62 3.19
N LEU A 105 3.84 -5.29 3.47
CA LEU A 105 4.39 -6.32 2.58
C LEU A 105 4.57 -7.68 3.26
N SER A 106 4.13 -8.75 2.59
CA SER A 106 4.43 -10.13 2.96
C SER A 106 5.69 -10.66 2.26
N GLY A 107 6.22 -11.81 2.70
CA GLY A 107 7.29 -12.53 2.01
C GLY A 107 8.71 -11.92 2.09
N VAL A 108 8.87 -10.73 2.68
CA VAL A 108 10.18 -10.11 2.93
C VAL A 108 10.48 -10.12 4.44
N PRO A 109 11.32 -11.03 4.96
CA PRO A 109 11.52 -11.17 6.41
C PRO A 109 11.98 -9.90 7.12
N THR A 110 12.81 -9.09 6.48
CA THR A 110 13.37 -7.87 7.06
C THR A 110 12.45 -6.65 6.95
N TYR A 111 11.34 -6.72 6.20
CA TYR A 111 10.43 -5.57 6.08
C TYR A 111 9.49 -5.49 7.29
N PRO A 112 9.50 -4.41 8.08
CA PRO A 112 8.80 -4.40 9.37
C PRO A 112 7.30 -4.09 9.27
N LEU A 113 6.85 -3.46 8.18
CA LEU A 113 5.46 -3.05 8.03
C LEU A 113 4.64 -4.19 7.42
N LYS A 114 3.95 -4.96 8.26
CA LYS A 114 3.25 -6.19 7.86
C LYS A 114 1.73 -6.05 7.78
N THR A 115 1.11 -5.34 8.71
CA THR A 115 -0.35 -5.28 8.79
C THR A 115 -0.89 -3.93 8.34
N ALA A 116 -2.17 -3.88 7.97
CA ALA A 116 -2.86 -2.61 7.72
C ALA A 116 -2.80 -1.69 8.95
N ALA A 117 -3.03 -2.24 10.14
CA ALA A 117 -2.97 -1.50 11.40
C ALA A 117 -1.61 -0.83 11.62
N ALA A 118 -0.50 -1.52 11.34
CA ALA A 118 0.84 -0.95 11.47
C ALA A 118 1.09 0.17 10.46
N ALA A 119 0.65 0.01 9.20
CA ALA A 119 0.77 1.06 8.19
C ALA A 119 -0.05 2.31 8.55
N LEU A 120 -1.28 2.12 9.03
CA LEU A 120 -2.14 3.22 9.49
C LEU A 120 -1.53 3.94 10.70
N ALA A 121 -0.99 3.21 11.68
CA ALA A 121 -0.32 3.81 12.83
C ALA A 121 0.88 4.68 12.43
N VAL A 122 1.69 4.24 11.44
CA VAL A 122 2.79 5.06 10.89
C VAL A 122 2.25 6.32 10.20
N MET A 123 1.16 6.19 9.43
CA MET A 123 0.54 7.35 8.76
C MET A 123 -0.01 8.37 9.77
N ASP A 124 -0.68 7.90 10.82
CA ASP A 124 -1.20 8.73 11.90
C ASP A 124 -0.05 9.43 12.63
N ARG A 125 1.01 8.69 12.96
CA ARG A 125 2.23 9.25 13.55
C ARG A 125 2.84 10.37 12.69
N VAL A 126 3.00 10.15 11.38
CA VAL A 126 3.51 11.18 10.45
C VAL A 126 2.61 12.43 10.48
N LYS A 127 1.29 12.23 10.50
CA LYS A 127 0.31 13.32 10.53
C LYS A 127 0.39 14.09 11.85
N GLU A 128 0.44 13.40 12.99
CA GLU A 128 0.48 14.00 14.32
C GLU A 128 1.77 14.78 14.55
N GLU A 129 2.92 14.22 14.17
CA GLU A 129 4.23 14.85 14.40
C GLU A 129 4.53 15.99 13.42
N THR A 130 3.98 15.96 12.20
CA THR A 130 4.42 16.86 11.12
C THR A 130 3.30 17.59 10.37
N GLY A 131 2.04 17.31 10.66
CA GLY A 131 0.87 17.88 9.99
C GLY A 131 0.65 17.38 8.55
N VAL A 132 1.42 16.40 8.08
CA VAL A 132 1.32 15.89 6.71
C VAL A 132 0.12 14.95 6.56
N THR A 133 -0.78 15.26 5.62
CA THR A 133 -2.03 14.52 5.39
C THR A 133 -2.10 13.83 4.03
N SER A 134 -1.06 13.94 3.21
CA SER A 134 -1.01 13.41 1.83
C SER A 134 -0.51 11.95 1.77
N LEU A 135 -0.66 11.19 2.85
CA LEU A 135 -0.39 9.75 2.90
C LEU A 135 -1.71 8.98 2.84
N LYS A 136 -1.69 7.83 2.16
CA LYS A 136 -2.81 6.89 2.09
C LYS A 136 -2.29 5.46 2.13
N LEU A 137 -3.13 4.54 2.57
CA LEU A 137 -2.85 3.11 2.53
C LEU A 137 -2.88 2.60 1.09
N LEU A 138 -1.85 1.84 0.71
CA LEU A 138 -1.91 0.90 -0.40
C LEU A 138 -2.46 -0.41 0.14
N ALA A 139 -3.71 -0.74 -0.19
CA ALA A 139 -4.32 -2.00 0.18
C ALA A 139 -4.02 -3.06 -0.92
N ASP A 140 -2.86 -3.71 -0.83
CA ASP A 140 -2.61 -4.95 -1.57
C ASP A 140 -3.32 -6.10 -0.84
N LEU A 141 -4.42 -6.60 -1.42
CA LEU A 141 -5.27 -7.62 -0.80
C LEU A 141 -4.53 -8.94 -0.60
N TYR A 142 -3.54 -9.25 -1.43
CA TYR A 142 -2.70 -10.43 -1.26
C TYR A 142 -1.81 -10.28 -0.04
N HIS A 143 -1.11 -9.14 0.12
CA HIS A 143 -0.24 -8.93 1.27
C HIS A 143 -1.00 -8.91 2.59
N LEU A 144 -2.15 -8.23 2.62
CA LEU A 144 -3.03 -8.21 3.80
C LEU A 144 -3.49 -9.62 4.17
N HIS A 145 -3.99 -10.39 3.19
CA HIS A 145 -4.43 -11.76 3.43
C HIS A 145 -3.30 -12.67 3.94
N ILE A 146 -2.13 -12.66 3.28
CA ILE A 146 -1.00 -13.50 3.67
C ILE A 146 -0.48 -13.15 5.07
N ASN A 147 -0.52 -11.86 5.46
CA ASN A 147 -0.09 -11.42 6.78
C ASN A 147 -1.14 -11.64 7.87
N GLY A 148 -2.33 -12.17 7.52
CA GLY A 148 -3.39 -12.52 8.47
C GLY A 148 -4.31 -11.35 8.85
N ASP A 149 -4.31 -10.25 8.10
CA ASP A 149 -5.31 -9.19 8.30
C ASP A 149 -6.71 -9.70 7.92
N ASP A 150 -7.72 -9.27 8.68
CA ASP A 150 -9.11 -9.34 8.23
C ASP A 150 -9.35 -8.25 7.17
N VAL A 151 -9.18 -8.62 5.90
CA VAL A 151 -9.30 -7.71 4.77
C VAL A 151 -10.68 -7.05 4.71
N ALA A 152 -11.75 -7.76 5.09
CA ALA A 152 -13.10 -7.21 5.09
C ALA A 152 -13.24 -6.12 6.17
N ALA A 153 -12.69 -6.34 7.37
CA ALA A 153 -12.66 -5.34 8.43
C ALA A 153 -11.78 -4.12 8.05
N VAL A 154 -10.65 -4.34 7.38
CA VAL A 154 -9.80 -3.24 6.88
C VAL A 154 -10.57 -2.35 5.90
N ILE A 155 -11.29 -2.95 4.94
CA ILE A 155 -12.12 -2.20 3.99
C ILE A 155 -13.26 -1.48 4.73
N GLU A 156 -13.94 -2.17 5.65
CA GLU A 156 -15.05 -1.64 6.42
C GLU A 156 -14.70 -0.35 7.17
N HIS A 157 -13.58 -0.37 7.90
CA HIS A 157 -13.22 0.69 8.82
C HIS A 157 -12.31 1.76 8.20
N HIS A 158 -11.56 1.42 7.15
CA HIS A 158 -10.48 2.27 6.64
C HIS A 158 -10.61 2.64 5.16
N VAL A 159 -11.75 2.42 4.50
CA VAL A 159 -11.95 2.76 3.07
C VAL A 159 -11.52 4.19 2.71
N ASN A 160 -11.78 5.17 3.57
CA ASN A 160 -11.44 6.58 3.34
C ASN A 160 -9.93 6.87 3.43
N GLN A 161 -9.16 5.93 3.98
CA GLN A 161 -7.71 5.99 4.11
C GLN A 161 -7.00 5.22 2.99
N ILE A 162 -7.73 4.41 2.21
CA ILE A 162 -7.19 3.67 1.06
C ILE A 162 -7.03 4.63 -0.13
N GLY A 163 -5.80 4.72 -0.64
CA GLY A 163 -5.46 5.53 -1.81
C GLY A 163 -5.30 4.72 -3.09
N HIS A 164 -5.01 3.42 -2.97
CA HIS A 164 -4.84 2.51 -4.09
C HIS A 164 -5.07 1.06 -3.64
N VAL A 165 -5.56 0.22 -4.56
CA VAL A 165 -5.80 -1.22 -4.31
C VAL A 165 -4.98 -2.05 -5.29
N GLN A 166 -4.38 -3.12 -4.80
CA GLN A 166 -3.70 -4.14 -5.60
C GLN A 166 -4.33 -5.51 -5.35
N ILE A 167 -4.42 -6.32 -6.41
CA ILE A 167 -4.98 -7.67 -6.32
C ILE A 167 -4.02 -8.70 -6.93
N ALA A 168 -3.91 -9.80 -6.20
CA ALA A 168 -3.40 -11.09 -6.60
C ALA A 168 -4.08 -12.14 -5.70
N ASP A 169 -4.14 -13.38 -6.17
CA ASP A 169 -4.75 -14.46 -5.39
C ASP A 169 -3.71 -15.20 -4.54
N ALA A 170 -4.17 -15.84 -3.47
CA ALA A 170 -3.33 -16.63 -2.57
C ALA A 170 -3.92 -18.04 -2.38
N PRO A 171 -3.09 -19.09 -2.26
CA PRO A 171 -1.63 -19.08 -2.33
C PRO A 171 -1.09 -18.82 -3.75
N GLY A 172 0.22 -18.54 -3.87
CA GLY A 172 0.93 -18.46 -5.15
C GLY A 172 1.04 -17.09 -5.81
N ARG A 173 0.34 -16.06 -5.31
CA ARG A 173 0.32 -14.69 -5.89
C ARG A 173 -0.11 -14.72 -7.36
N GLY A 174 -1.03 -15.62 -7.69
CA GLY A 174 -1.54 -15.89 -9.03
C GLY A 174 -2.69 -14.94 -9.43
N ALA A 175 -3.24 -15.15 -10.62
CA ALA A 175 -4.37 -14.38 -11.11
C ALA A 175 -5.62 -14.61 -10.23
N PRO A 176 -6.57 -13.65 -10.16
CA PRO A 176 -7.83 -13.85 -9.47
C PRO A 176 -8.55 -15.15 -9.91
N GLY A 177 -8.96 -15.97 -8.94
CA GLY A 177 -9.60 -17.26 -9.15
C GLY A 177 -8.66 -18.47 -9.14
N THR A 178 -7.34 -18.27 -8.98
CA THR A 178 -6.37 -19.37 -8.83
C THR A 178 -6.14 -19.81 -7.38
N GLY A 179 -6.67 -19.06 -6.42
CA GLY A 179 -6.50 -19.28 -4.98
C GLY A 179 -7.81 -19.17 -4.21
N THR A 180 -7.73 -18.74 -2.96
CA THR A 180 -8.81 -18.76 -1.97
C THR A 180 -9.26 -17.36 -1.53
N ILE A 181 -8.62 -16.28 -2.00
CA ILE A 181 -9.05 -14.93 -1.64
C ILE A 181 -10.34 -14.61 -2.40
N ASP A 182 -11.40 -14.21 -1.68
CA ASP A 182 -12.64 -13.72 -2.30
C ASP A 182 -12.47 -12.28 -2.81
N ILE A 183 -11.64 -12.13 -3.84
CA ILE A 183 -11.31 -10.84 -4.46
C ILE A 183 -12.57 -10.14 -4.98
N ALA A 184 -13.56 -10.91 -5.49
CA ALA A 184 -14.82 -10.37 -5.98
C ALA A 184 -15.62 -9.71 -4.85
N ALA A 185 -15.77 -10.38 -3.70
CA ALA A 185 -16.45 -9.82 -2.54
C ALA A 185 -15.73 -8.57 -2.00
N HIS A 186 -14.40 -8.58 -1.90
CA HIS A 186 -13.65 -7.42 -1.44
C HIS A 186 -13.77 -6.21 -2.38
N LEU A 187 -13.75 -6.44 -3.70
CA LEU A 187 -13.96 -5.37 -4.68
C LEU A 187 -15.39 -4.82 -4.64
N ALA A 188 -16.39 -5.68 -4.44
CA ALA A 188 -17.77 -5.26 -4.24
C ALA A 188 -17.91 -4.44 -2.94
N GLN A 189 -17.29 -4.86 -1.85
CA GLN A 189 -17.28 -4.13 -0.57
C GLN A 189 -16.61 -2.76 -0.72
N LEU A 190 -15.44 -2.69 -1.35
CA LEU A 190 -14.74 -1.43 -1.67
C LEU A 190 -15.67 -0.47 -2.43
N LYS A 191 -16.39 -0.96 -3.46
CA LYS A 191 -17.37 -0.16 -4.20
C LYS A 191 -18.48 0.36 -3.30
N THR A 192 -19.10 -0.51 -2.51
CA THR A 192 -20.21 -0.17 -1.60
C THR A 192 -19.78 0.83 -0.54
N ARG A 193 -18.55 0.70 -0.03
CA ARG A 193 -17.94 1.60 0.96
C ARG A 193 -17.39 2.90 0.37
N GLY A 194 -17.55 3.11 -0.95
CA GLY A 194 -17.27 4.39 -1.59
C GLY A 194 -15.87 4.52 -2.18
N TYR A 195 -15.06 3.46 -2.21
CA TYR A 195 -13.78 3.51 -2.93
C TYR A 195 -14.02 3.67 -4.43
N ARG A 196 -13.34 4.64 -5.04
CA ARG A 196 -13.42 4.96 -6.48
C ARG A 196 -12.04 5.07 -7.13
N GLY A 197 -10.97 4.76 -6.40
CA GLY A 197 -9.60 4.79 -6.90
C GLY A 197 -9.29 3.62 -7.84
N HIS A 198 -8.02 3.50 -8.25
CA HIS A 198 -7.63 2.42 -9.17
C HIS A 198 -7.44 1.09 -8.45
N VAL A 199 -7.64 0.01 -9.21
CA VAL A 199 -7.28 -1.36 -8.82
C VAL A 199 -6.20 -1.83 -9.79
N SER A 200 -5.05 -2.23 -9.28
CA SER A 200 -3.95 -2.77 -10.08
C SER A 200 -3.85 -4.28 -9.96
N LEU A 201 -3.52 -4.90 -11.08
CA LEU A 201 -3.30 -6.34 -11.20
C LEU A 201 -1.81 -6.62 -10.93
N GLU A 202 -1.46 -7.06 -9.71
CA GLU A 202 -0.06 -7.34 -9.29
C GLU A 202 0.13 -8.83 -8.96
N TYR A 203 -0.22 -9.69 -9.92
CA TYR A 203 -0.01 -11.13 -9.82
C TYR A 203 1.07 -11.65 -10.77
N GLN A 204 1.57 -12.84 -10.48
CA GLN A 204 2.37 -13.64 -11.41
C GLN A 204 1.44 -14.29 -12.43
N ALA A 205 1.67 -14.00 -13.71
CA ALA A 205 0.87 -14.60 -14.78
C ALA A 205 1.13 -16.11 -14.86
N GLY A 206 0.05 -16.90 -14.90
CA GLY A 206 0.13 -18.36 -15.05
C GLY A 206 0.40 -18.84 -16.48
N GLY A 207 0.56 -17.94 -17.45
CA GLY A 207 0.71 -18.27 -18.87
C GLY A 207 0.96 -17.04 -19.75
N PRO A 208 1.01 -17.23 -21.09
CA PRO A 208 1.37 -16.18 -22.04
C PRO A 208 0.32 -15.07 -22.18
N ASP A 209 -0.98 -15.36 -21.96
CA ASP A 209 -2.00 -14.32 -21.79
C ASP A 209 -2.19 -14.05 -20.29
N PRO A 210 -1.64 -12.95 -19.74
CA PRO A 210 -1.80 -12.63 -18.32
C PRO A 210 -3.24 -12.31 -17.95
N PHE A 211 -4.12 -12.03 -18.91
CA PHE A 211 -5.50 -11.63 -18.68
C PHE A 211 -6.50 -12.72 -19.05
N ALA A 212 -6.07 -13.97 -19.29
CA ALA A 212 -6.96 -15.06 -19.70
C ALA A 212 -8.17 -15.25 -18.77
N TRP A 213 -8.01 -14.94 -17.48
CA TRP A 213 -9.06 -14.96 -16.46
C TRP A 213 -10.10 -13.84 -16.59
N LEU A 214 -9.78 -12.74 -17.29
CA LEU A 214 -10.63 -11.56 -17.45
C LEU A 214 -11.20 -11.51 -18.89
N PRO A 215 -12.51 -11.72 -19.10
CA PRO A 215 -13.13 -11.65 -20.41
C PRO A 215 -12.83 -10.33 -21.12
N ARG A 216 -12.57 -10.36 -22.43
CA ARG A 216 -12.25 -9.14 -23.21
C ARG A 216 -13.30 -8.03 -23.07
N SER A 217 -14.58 -8.41 -22.96
CA SER A 217 -15.71 -7.50 -22.74
C SER A 217 -15.73 -6.82 -21.37
N GLN A 218 -14.85 -7.24 -20.45
CA GLN A 218 -14.67 -6.68 -19.11
C GLN A 218 -13.29 -6.01 -18.94
N ARG A 219 -12.46 -6.01 -19.99
CA ARG A 219 -11.13 -5.36 -19.98
C ARG A 219 -11.20 -3.86 -20.26
N ASP A 220 -12.39 -3.31 -20.50
CA ASP A 220 -12.61 -1.89 -20.76
C ASP A 220 -13.22 -1.15 -19.56
N GLY A 221 -12.65 0.01 -19.26
CA GLY A 221 -13.21 0.94 -18.28
C GLY A 221 -12.85 0.67 -16.82
N SER A 222 -13.45 1.48 -15.94
CA SER A 222 -13.26 1.39 -14.50
C SER A 222 -14.15 0.28 -13.93
N PRO A 223 -13.68 -0.52 -12.94
CA PRO A 223 -14.52 -1.49 -12.26
C PRO A 223 -15.74 -0.85 -11.57
N TRP A 224 -15.71 0.48 -11.37
CA TRP A 224 -16.79 1.20 -10.70
C TRP A 224 -17.94 1.60 -11.63
N THR A 225 -17.65 1.84 -12.92
CA THR A 225 -18.61 2.44 -13.86
C THR A 225 -19.27 1.42 -14.77
N SER A 226 -18.63 0.27 -15.02
CA SER A 226 -19.13 -0.66 -16.03
C SER A 226 -20.24 -1.60 -15.55
N GLY A 227 -20.45 -1.78 -14.23
CA GLY A 227 -21.42 -2.74 -13.69
C GLY A 227 -21.15 -4.20 -14.08
N ARG A 228 -20.02 -4.46 -14.78
CA ARG A 228 -19.74 -5.69 -15.54
C ARG A 228 -18.56 -6.49 -14.98
N PHE A 229 -17.93 -6.05 -13.90
CA PHE A 229 -16.67 -6.64 -13.44
C PHE A 229 -16.85 -8.03 -12.79
N PHE A 230 -18.09 -8.47 -12.54
CA PHE A 230 -18.38 -9.83 -12.09
C PHE A 230 -19.68 -10.35 -12.71
N PRO A 231 -19.73 -11.62 -13.18
CA PRO A 231 -21.00 -12.27 -13.45
C PRO A 231 -21.78 -12.41 -12.13
N ASP A 232 -23.09 -12.23 -12.17
CA ASP A 232 -23.98 -12.61 -11.07
C ASP A 232 -23.70 -14.09 -10.74
N THR A 233 -23.16 -14.37 -9.56
CA THR A 233 -22.94 -15.75 -9.11
C THR A 233 -24.30 -16.46 -9.01
N PRO A 234 -24.59 -17.54 -9.74
CA PRO A 234 -25.78 -18.33 -9.50
C PRO A 234 -25.47 -19.27 -8.33
N GLY A 235 -26.02 -19.00 -7.15
CA GLY A 235 -25.85 -19.91 -6.01
C GLY A 235 -26.05 -19.32 -4.63
N ARG A 236 -27.16 -18.64 -4.38
CA ARG A 236 -27.71 -18.56 -3.01
C ARG A 236 -29.18 -18.90 -3.08
N LEU A 237 -29.53 -20.07 -2.57
CA LEU A 237 -30.89 -20.53 -2.42
C LEU A 237 -31.67 -19.49 -1.61
N ASP A 238 -32.73 -18.97 -2.21
CA ASP A 238 -33.72 -18.12 -1.56
C ASP A 238 -34.35 -18.88 -0.40
N GLY A 239 -33.95 -18.53 0.82
CA GLY A 239 -34.58 -18.95 2.06
C GLY A 239 -34.79 -17.71 2.93
N PRO A 240 -35.99 -17.50 3.50
CA PRO A 240 -36.27 -16.30 4.27
C PRO A 240 -35.37 -16.22 5.51
N ILE A 241 -34.75 -15.06 5.70
CA ILE A 241 -34.03 -14.71 6.92
C ILE A 241 -35.04 -14.71 8.07
N LYS A 242 -35.05 -15.79 8.86
CA LYS A 242 -35.78 -15.81 10.14
C LYS A 242 -35.10 -14.85 11.09
N GLY A 243 -35.79 -13.75 11.41
CA GLY A 243 -35.37 -12.79 12.43
C GLY A 243 -35.25 -13.47 13.80
N GLY A 244 -34.01 -13.61 14.27
CA GLY A 244 -33.71 -14.00 15.65
C GLY A 244 -33.85 -12.78 16.56
N GLY A 245 -35.02 -12.63 17.18
CA GLY A 245 -35.25 -11.67 18.24
C GLY A 245 -34.42 -12.02 19.48
N ILE A 246 -33.65 -11.05 19.97
CA ILE A 246 -32.97 -11.10 21.26
C ILE A 246 -34.04 -11.01 22.34
N ARG A 247 -34.19 -12.06 23.15
CA ARG A 247 -34.92 -12.01 24.42
C ARG A 247 -33.94 -11.62 25.55
N PRO A 248 -34.30 -10.72 26.47
CA PRO A 248 -33.47 -10.42 27.62
C PRO A 248 -33.52 -11.60 28.62
N ALA A 249 -32.35 -11.93 29.19
CA ALA A 249 -32.21 -12.93 30.23
C ALA A 249 -32.90 -12.46 31.51
N ALA A 250 -33.83 -13.27 32.03
CA ALA A 250 -34.40 -13.11 33.35
C ALA A 250 -33.35 -13.52 34.39
N GLY A 251 -33.12 -12.65 35.38
CA GLY A 251 -32.41 -13.00 36.60
C GLY A 251 -33.31 -13.81 37.52
N THR A 252 -32.73 -14.73 38.26
CA THR A 252 -33.35 -15.36 39.42
C THR A 252 -32.34 -15.41 40.55
N HIS A 253 -32.80 -14.93 41.71
CA HIS A 253 -32.36 -15.31 43.04
C HIS A 253 -32.46 -16.83 43.25
#